data_AF-X1DV09-F1
#
_entry.id   AF-X1DV09-F1
#
_cell.length_a   1.000
_cell.length_b   1.000
_cell.length_c   1.000
_cell.angle_alpha   90.00
_cell.angle_beta   90.00
_cell.angle_gamma   90.00
#
_symmetry.space_group_name_H-M   'P 1'
#
loop_
_entity.id
_entity.type
_entity.pdbx_description
1 polymer ?
#
loop_
_entity_poly.entity_id
_entity_poly.type
_entity_poly.pdbx_seq_one_letter_code
_entity_poly.pdbx_strand_id
1 'polypeptide(L)' 'MEGKVAVLGDADFVMPFSALGLDTYAVGERHEEILESARRIIGDKYALVVVAENIAPV' A
#
# COMPACT_ATOMS: atom_id res chain seq x y z
N MET A 1 -19.24 -10.75 -2.76
CA MET A 1 -17.80 -10.89 -3.08
C MET A 1 -17.06 -10.18 -1.96
N GLU A 2 -16.22 -10.86 -1.20
CA GLU A 2 -15.33 -10.20 -0.24
C GLU A 2 -14.08 -9.74 -0.99
N GLY A 3 -13.88 -8.42 -1.05
CA GLY A 3 -12.71 -7.80 -1.67
C GLY A 3 -11.65 -7.52 -0.62
N LYS A 4 -10.39 -7.90 -0.89
CA LYS A 4 -9.27 -7.54 -0.02
C LYS A 4 -8.86 -6.08 -0.24
N VAL A 5 -8.29 -5.47 0.80
CA VAL A 5 -7.79 -4.09 0.77
C VAL A 5 -6.29 -4.10 1.04
N ALA A 6 -5.54 -3.36 0.23
CA ALA A 6 -4.13 -3.09 0.43
C ALA A 6 -3.89 -1.64 0.87
N VAL A 7 -2.89 -1.41 1.72
CA VAL A 7 -2.49 -0.08 2.18
C VAL A 7 -1.00 0.13 1.89
N LEU A 8 -0.67 1.21 1.17
CA LEU A 8 0.68 1.59 0.76
C LEU A 8 1.05 2.96 1.37
N GLY A 9 2.16 3.03 2.08
CA GLY A 9 2.62 4.23 2.77
C GLY A 9 3.92 4.01 3.52
N ASP A 10 4.37 4.99 4.30
CA ASP A 10 5.49 4.78 5.22
C ASP A 10 5.10 3.87 6.41
N ALA A 11 6.08 3.52 7.24
CA ALA A 11 5.88 2.62 8.37
C ALA A 11 4.83 3.13 9.37
N ASP A 12 4.80 4.44 9.62
CA ASP A 12 3.89 5.06 10.58
C ASP A 12 2.46 5.11 10.03
N PHE A 13 2.31 5.38 8.74
CA PHE A 13 1.03 5.40 8.04
C PHE A 13 0.38 4.02 8.01
N VAL A 14 1.14 2.96 7.71
CA VAL A 14 0.56 1.62 7.54
C VAL A 14 0.34 0.90 8.87
N MET A 15 1.04 1.28 9.94
CA MET A 15 1.00 0.59 11.24
C MET A 15 -0.43 0.37 11.77
N PRO A 16 -1.33 1.38 11.81
CA PRO A 16 -2.69 1.18 12.33
C PRO A 16 -3.49 0.15 11.52
N PHE A 17 -3.25 0.06 10.21
CA PHE A 17 -3.96 -0.84 9.31
C PHE A 17 -3.50 -2.29 9.47
N SER A 18 -2.21 -2.51 9.75
CA SER A 18 -1.68 -3.86 10.04
C SER A 18 -2.35 -4.48 11.26
N ALA A 19 -2.64 -3.68 12.30
CA ALA A 19 -3.34 -4.14 13.50
C ALA A 19 -4.80 -4.56 13.23
N LEU A 20 -5.38 -4.07 12.13
CA LEU A 20 -6.72 -4.45 11.65
C LEU A 20 -6.69 -5.69 10.74
N GLY A 21 -5.52 -6.28 10.49
CA GLY A 21 -5.36 -7.46 9.64
C GLY A 21 -5.39 -7.16 8.14
N LEU A 22 -5.15 -5.91 7.75
CA LEU A 22 -5.04 -5.51 6.34
C LEU A 22 -3.66 -5.82 5.78
N ASP A 23 -3.59 -6.02 4.46
CA ASP A 23 -2.32 -6.20 3.77
C ASP A 23 -1.63 -4.83 3.64
N THR A 24 -0.50 -4.67 4.33
CA THR A 24 0.24 -3.41 4.40
C THR A 24 1.58 -3.48 3.70
N TYR A 25 1.92 -2.43 2.96
CA TYR A 25 3.15 -2.28 2.20
C TYR A 25 3.85 -1.00 2.67
N ALA A 26 4.82 -1.15 3.58
CA ALA A 26 5.67 -0.04 4.02
C ALA A 26 6.74 0.27 2.96
N VAL A 27 6.85 1.52 2.54
CA VAL A 27 7.85 2.01 1.58
C VAL A 27 8.48 3.32 2.06
N GLY A 28 9.70 3.60 1.61
CA GLY A 28 10.28 4.93 1.74
C GLY A 28 9.80 5.89 0.65
N GLU A 29 10.37 7.09 0.61
CA GLU A 29 10.03 8.13 -0.38
C GLU A 29 10.70 7.91 -1.75
N ARG A 30 11.52 6.86 -1.90
CA ARG A 30 12.22 6.58 -3.16
C ARG A 30 11.24 6.04 -4.20
N HIS A 31 11.17 6.73 -5.35
CA HIS A 31 10.27 6.37 -6.45
C HIS A 31 10.37 4.90 -6.89
N GLU A 32 11.58 4.33 -6.90
CA GLU A 32 11.81 2.93 -7.28
C GLU A 32 11.14 1.93 -6.31
N GLU A 33 11.19 2.20 -5.00
CA GLU A 33 10.55 1.36 -3.98
C GLU A 33 9.02 1.40 -4.07
N ILE A 34 8.48 2.60 -4.31
CA ILE A 34 7.04 2.82 -4.50
C ILE A 34 6.57 2.03 -5.73
N LEU A 35 7.29 2.12 -6.85
CA LEU A 35 6.97 1.39 -8.07
C LEU A 35 7.06 -0.13 -7.90
N GLU A 36 8.07 -0.63 -7.20
CA GLU A 36 8.20 -2.08 -6.93
C GLU A 36 7.00 -2.59 -6.12
N SER A 37 6.63 -1.90 -5.04
CA SER A 37 5.50 -2.27 -4.21
C SER A 37 4.17 -2.15 -4.95
N ALA A 38 3.97 -1.09 -5.73
CA ALA A 38 2.78 -0.90 -6.55
C ALA A 38 2.61 -2.04 -7.58
N ARG A 39 3.69 -2.50 -8.21
CA ARG A 39 3.64 -3.64 -9.15
C ARG A 39 3.20 -4.94 -8.45
N ARG A 40 3.63 -5.17 -7.21
CA ARG A 40 3.20 -6.33 -6.41
C ARG A 40 1.70 -6.26 -6.10
N ILE A 41 1.21 -5.11 -5.64
CA ILE A 41 -0.22 -4.88 -5.33
C ILE A 41 -1.11 -5.14 -6.55
N ILE A 42 -0.71 -4.69 -7.76
CA ILE A 42 -1.48 -4.92 -8.99
C ILE A 42 -1.61 -6.42 -9.31
N GLY A 43 -0.57 -7.22 -9.02
CA GLY A 43 -0.59 -8.68 -9.25
C GLY A 43 -1.60 -9.42 -8.38
N ASP A 44 -1.84 -8.92 -7.17
CA ASP A 44 -2.62 -9.60 -6.12
C ASP A 44 -4.14 -9.31 -6.16
N LYS A 45 -4.60 -8.49 -7.13
CA LYS A 45 -6.03 -8.24 -7.43
C LYS A 45 -6.86 -7.74 -6.24
N TYR A 46 -6.36 -6.74 -5.53
CA TYR A 46 -7.10 -6.04 -4.47
C TYR A 46 -8.35 -5.33 -5.01
N ALA A 47 -9.40 -5.25 -4.17
CA ALA A 47 -10.62 -4.50 -4.49
C ALA A 47 -10.50 -3.00 -4.20
N LEU A 48 -9.63 -2.63 -3.25
CA LEU A 48 -9.29 -1.26 -2.90
C LEU A 48 -7.81 -1.17 -2.54
N VAL A 49 -7.16 -0.10 -3.00
CA VAL A 49 -5.80 0.25 -2.61
C VAL A 49 -5.84 1.63 -2.00
N VAL A 50 -5.43 1.74 -0.74
CA VAL A 50 -5.27 3.01 -0.02
C VAL A 50 -3.81 3.42 -0.11
N VAL A 51 -3.53 4.64 -0.57
CA VAL A 51 -2.16 5.13 -0.76
C VAL A 51 -1.97 6.44 0.00
N ALA A 52 -0.87 6.58 0.73
CA ALA A 52 -0.51 7.85 1.34
C ALA A 52 -0.20 8.90 0.24
N GLU A 53 -0.82 10.07 0.34
CA GLU A 53 -0.79 11.08 -0.73
C GLU A 53 0.64 11.59 -1.03
N ASN A 54 1.49 11.69 -0.02
CA ASN A 54 2.87 12.15 -0.15
C ASN A 54 3.77 11.24 -1.01
N ILE A 55 3.39 9.98 -1.20
CA ILE A 55 4.12 9.02 -2.05
C ILE A 55 3.38 8.71 -3.36
N ALA A 56 2.19 9.29 -3.57
CA ALA A 56 1.44 9.14 -4.80
C ALA A 56 2.00 10.14 -5.84
N PRO A 57 2.62 9.68 -6.95
CA PRO A 57 3.08 10.58 -7.99
C PRO A 57 1.89 11.27 -8.66
N VAL A 58 2.02 12.57 -8.91
CA VAL A 58 1.03 13.41 -9.61
C VAL A 58 1.16 13.27 -11.12
#